data_AF-A0A9E5IGQ1-F1
#
_entry.id   AF-A0A9E5IGQ1-F1
#
_cell.length_a   1.000
_cell.length_b   1.000
_cell.length_c   1.000
_cell.angle_alpha   90.00
_cell.angle_beta   90.00
_cell.angle_gamma   90.00
#
_symmetry.space_group_name_H-M   'P 1'
#
loop_
_entity.id
_entity.type
_entity.pdbx_description
1 polymer ?
#
loop_
_entity_poly.entity_id
_entity_poly.type
_entity_poly.pdbx_seq_one_letter_code
_entity_poly.pdbx_strand_id
1 'polypeptide(L)'
;MRRLFGLLVLLTLAVGAAMLLQLSWGNITLWVPPYRIDLSLQAAVIGLFLALVATLMIARILSGFLEFPARVQRYRRRRQQEVRLQTLSQMILDYFEGRFARAIKQSNQLKDDLGLRQASAGTIAAANAITASAAHAMHDRPLRDSAIEELNRLAVGSSKDQLADQAAVAALLAAEFALDERKGQQALMALAPLTQKESRQVHTMRLALRANQQVGNWDEVLRIARLLMNRKAITPTVAIHYK
;
A
#
# COMPACT_ATOMS: atom_id res chain seq x y z
N MET A 1 31.84 -0.44 1.23
CA MET A 1 32.30 -1.71 0.62
C MET A 1 32.99 -1.55 -0.73
N ARG A 2 32.37 -0.93 -1.76
CA ARG A 2 32.97 -0.84 -3.12
C ARG A 2 34.37 -0.18 -3.21
N ARG A 3 34.65 0.86 -2.42
CA ARG A 3 35.94 1.58 -2.44
C ARG A 3 37.09 0.81 -1.78
N LEU A 4 36.81 0.13 -0.66
CA LEU A 4 37.78 -0.72 0.04
C LEU A 4 38.18 -1.93 -0.83
N PHE A 5 37.24 -2.47 -1.61
CA PHE A 5 37.51 -3.58 -2.51
C PHE A 5 38.35 -3.17 -3.73
N GLY A 6 38.12 -1.97 -4.28
CA GLY A 6 38.97 -1.41 -5.33
C GLY A 6 40.41 -1.23 -4.86
N LEU A 7 40.61 -0.81 -3.61
CA LEU A 7 41.93 -0.72 -2.98
C LEU A 7 42.60 -2.09 -2.82
N LEU A 8 41.87 -3.14 -2.42
CA LEU A 8 42.43 -4.49 -2.28
C LEU A 8 42.84 -5.11 -3.63
N VAL A 9 42.03 -4.91 -4.68
CA VAL A 9 42.37 -5.35 -6.05
C VAL A 9 43.57 -4.58 -6.59
N LEU A 10 43.62 -3.27 -6.36
CA LEU A 10 44.73 -2.42 -6.82
C LEU A 10 46.03 -2.74 -6.05
N LEU A 11 45.94 -3.05 -4.75
CA LEU A 11 47.05 -3.50 -3.93
C LEU A 11 47.57 -4.86 -4.39
N THR A 12 46.68 -5.83 -4.64
CA THR A 12 47.09 -7.15 -5.18
C THR A 12 47.72 -7.03 -6.55
N LEU A 13 47.17 -6.20 -7.44
CA LEU A 13 47.75 -5.91 -8.75
C LEU A 13 49.12 -5.23 -8.63
N ALA A 14 49.29 -4.30 -7.69
CA ALA A 14 50.56 -3.63 -7.43
C ALA A 14 51.62 -4.58 -6.85
N VAL A 15 51.23 -5.50 -5.96
CA VAL A 15 52.12 -6.56 -5.44
C VAL A 15 52.53 -7.52 -6.54
N GLY A 16 51.60 -7.95 -7.39
CA GLY A 16 51.90 -8.77 -8.57
C GLY A 16 52.85 -8.07 -9.55
N ALA A 17 52.63 -6.77 -9.80
CA ALA A 17 53.51 -5.96 -10.62
C ALA A 17 54.91 -5.79 -9.99
N ALA A 18 55.00 -5.50 -8.69
CA ALA A 18 56.27 -5.40 -7.97
C ALA A 18 57.08 -6.70 -7.99
N MET A 19 56.39 -7.86 -7.97
CA MET A 19 57.01 -9.18 -8.07
C MET A 19 57.55 -9.50 -9.47
N LEU A 20 56.93 -8.98 -10.55
CA LEU A 20 57.51 -9.07 -11.90
C LEU A 20 58.81 -8.26 -12.04
N LEU A 21 58.99 -7.20 -11.25
CA LEU A 21 60.19 -6.36 -11.31
C LEU A 21 61.39 -6.91 -10.51
N GLN A 22 61.20 -7.87 -9.59
CA GLN A 22 62.27 -8.44 -8.77
C GLN A 22 62.75 -9.80 -9.31
N LEU A 23 63.46 -9.79 -10.43
CA LEU A 23 64.16 -10.98 -10.95
C LEU A 23 65.44 -11.27 -10.14
N SER A 24 65.44 -12.31 -9.28
CA SER A 24 66.67 -12.97 -8.84
C SER A 24 66.42 -14.41 -8.35
N TRP A 25 67.47 -15.23 -8.38
CA TRP A 25 67.46 -16.70 -8.42
C TRP A 25 67.23 -17.33 -7.02
N GLY A 26 65.97 -17.62 -6.67
CA GLY A 26 65.61 -18.38 -5.47
C GLY A 26 64.70 -19.56 -5.81
N ASN A 27 64.87 -20.69 -5.11
CA ASN A 27 63.99 -21.86 -5.21
C ASN A 27 63.35 -22.13 -3.83
N ILE A 28 62.07 -22.49 -3.82
CA ILE A 28 61.33 -22.91 -2.64
C ILE A 28 61.09 -24.42 -2.74
N THR A 29 61.66 -25.18 -1.82
CA THR A 29 61.39 -26.63 -1.69
C THR A 29 60.29 -26.85 -0.66
N LEU A 30 59.17 -27.43 -1.10
CA LEU A 30 58.13 -27.91 -0.20
C LEU A 30 58.36 -29.40 0.08
N TRP A 31 58.66 -29.76 1.33
CA TRP A 31 58.92 -31.14 1.73
C TRP A 31 57.66 -31.74 2.39
N VAL A 32 56.96 -32.63 1.67
CA VAL A 32 55.75 -33.32 2.14
C VAL A 32 55.92 -34.82 1.89
N PRO A 33 56.35 -35.62 2.90
CA PRO A 33 56.69 -37.04 2.69
C PRO A 33 55.57 -37.82 2.01
N PRO A 34 55.82 -38.61 0.96
CA PRO A 34 57.09 -38.95 0.30
C PRO A 34 57.49 -38.05 -0.90
N TYR A 35 56.77 -36.95 -1.15
CA TYR A 35 56.97 -36.09 -2.32
C TYR A 35 57.80 -34.85 -1.99
N ARG A 36 58.79 -34.56 -2.84
CA ARG A 36 59.54 -33.30 -2.81
C ARG A 36 59.13 -32.49 -4.03
N ILE A 37 58.55 -31.31 -3.80
CA ILE A 37 58.16 -30.41 -4.88
C ILE A 37 59.07 -29.19 -4.82
N ASP A 38 60.01 -29.10 -5.76
CA ASP A 38 60.89 -27.96 -5.91
C ASP A 38 60.24 -26.96 -6.88
N LEU A 39 59.77 -25.82 -6.37
CA LEU A 39 59.23 -24.74 -7.19
C LEU A 39 60.26 -23.61 -7.29
N SER A 40 60.39 -23.02 -8.48
CA SER A 40 61.06 -21.72 -8.58
C SER A 40 60.30 -20.69 -7.74
N LEU A 41 61.01 -19.75 -7.11
CA LEU A 41 60.39 -18.67 -6.32
C LEU A 41 59.30 -17.96 -7.14
N GLN A 42 59.55 -17.79 -8.44
CA GLN A 42 58.60 -17.24 -9.40
C GLN A 42 57.31 -18.08 -9.49
N ALA A 43 57.41 -19.40 -9.63
CA ALA A 43 56.25 -20.29 -9.73
C ALA A 43 55.43 -20.32 -8.42
N ALA A 44 56.09 -20.36 -7.27
CA ALA A 44 55.42 -20.33 -5.97
C ALA A 44 54.67 -19.00 -5.74
N VAL A 45 55.29 -17.89 -6.11
CA VAL A 45 54.71 -16.55 -6.03
C VAL A 45 53.52 -16.38 -6.98
N ILE A 46 53.66 -16.80 -8.24
CA ILE A 46 52.55 -16.76 -9.21
C ILE A 46 51.40 -17.64 -8.74
N GLY A 47 51.70 -18.83 -8.20
CA GLY A 47 50.71 -19.73 -7.61
C GLY A 47 49.95 -19.10 -6.44
N LEU A 48 50.66 -18.43 -5.52
CA LEU A 48 50.06 -17.70 -4.40
C LEU A 48 49.16 -16.56 -4.89
N PHE A 49 49.63 -15.80 -5.89
CA PHE A 49 48.85 -14.73 -6.50
C PHE A 49 47.56 -15.25 -7.15
N LEU A 50 47.67 -16.32 -7.94
CA LEU A 50 46.51 -16.98 -8.56
C LEU A 50 45.53 -17.51 -7.50
N ALA A 51 46.04 -18.14 -6.43
CA ALA A 51 45.21 -18.62 -5.32
C ALA A 51 44.48 -17.47 -4.61
N LEU A 52 45.15 -16.33 -4.41
CA LEU A 52 44.55 -15.14 -3.83
C LEU A 52 43.45 -14.56 -4.73
N VAL A 53 43.71 -14.42 -6.03
CA VAL A 53 42.73 -13.96 -7.02
C VAL A 53 41.53 -14.91 -7.08
N ALA A 54 41.77 -16.23 -7.10
CA ALA A 54 40.72 -17.24 -7.09
C ALA A 54 39.86 -17.16 -5.82
N THR A 55 40.48 -17.00 -4.65
CA THR A 55 39.77 -16.85 -3.36
C THR A 55 38.88 -15.60 -3.36
N LEU A 56 39.40 -14.47 -3.86
CA LEU A 56 38.63 -13.24 -3.99
C LEU A 56 37.46 -13.37 -4.98
N MET A 57 37.64 -14.09 -6.09
CA MET A 57 36.58 -14.37 -7.05
C MET A 57 35.49 -15.27 -6.45
N ILE A 58 35.86 -16.33 -5.73
CA ILE A 58 34.90 -17.21 -5.05
C ILE A 58 34.11 -16.44 -4.00
N ALA A 59 34.79 -15.64 -3.16
CA ALA A 59 34.13 -14.79 -2.17
C ALA A 59 33.15 -13.79 -2.82
N ARG A 60 33.49 -13.26 -4.00
CA ARG A 60 32.61 -12.38 -4.78
C ARG A 60 31.37 -13.10 -5.27
N ILE A 61 31.53 -14.27 -5.86
CA ILE A 61 30.40 -15.09 -6.34
C ILE A 61 29.48 -15.38 -5.16
N LEU A 62 30.00 -15.87 -4.05
CA LEU A 62 29.23 -16.14 -2.83
C LEU A 62 28.49 -14.89 -2.33
N SER A 63 29.17 -13.74 -2.21
CA SER A 63 28.54 -12.50 -1.75
C SER A 63 27.42 -12.02 -2.68
N GLY A 64 27.60 -12.18 -4.00
CA GLY A 64 26.59 -11.85 -5.01
C GLY A 64 25.34 -12.74 -4.90
N PHE A 65 25.52 -14.02 -4.58
CA PHE A 65 24.43 -14.95 -4.31
C PHE A 65 23.65 -14.59 -3.03
N LEU A 66 24.33 -14.09 -1.98
CA LEU A 66 23.66 -13.66 -0.75
C LEU A 66 22.93 -12.30 -0.85
N GLU A 67 23.37 -11.38 -1.72
CA GLU A 67 22.71 -10.07 -1.90
C GLU A 67 21.53 -10.09 -2.90
N PHE A 68 21.48 -11.09 -3.78
CA PHE A 68 20.42 -11.27 -4.78
C PHE A 68 18.98 -11.40 -4.20
N PRO A 69 18.72 -12.21 -3.16
CA PRO A 69 17.36 -12.38 -2.64
C PRO A 69 16.77 -11.08 -2.08
N ALA A 70 17.59 -10.23 -1.46
CA ALA A 70 17.13 -8.96 -0.88
C ALA A 70 16.69 -7.95 -1.96
N ARG A 71 17.38 -7.90 -3.11
CA ARG A 71 17.02 -7.02 -4.23
C ARG A 71 15.74 -7.48 -4.93
N VAL A 72 15.58 -8.78 -5.12
CA VAL A 72 14.36 -9.37 -5.71
C VAL A 72 13.16 -9.16 -4.79
N GLN A 73 13.31 -9.31 -3.46
CA GLN A 73 12.22 -9.05 -2.51
C GLN A 73 11.76 -7.59 -2.54
N ARG A 74 12.69 -6.62 -2.61
CA ARG A 74 12.33 -5.19 -2.74
C ARG A 74 11.61 -4.90 -4.05
N TYR A 75 12.06 -5.49 -5.16
CA TYR A 75 11.41 -5.35 -6.46
C TYR A 75 9.99 -5.97 -6.45
N ARG A 76 9.83 -7.18 -5.91
CA ARG A 76 8.51 -7.83 -5.77
C ARG A 76 7.54 -7.00 -4.93
N ARG A 77 8.00 -6.44 -3.81
CA ARG A 77 7.17 -5.56 -2.96
C ARG A 77 6.71 -4.29 -3.71
N ARG A 78 7.62 -3.63 -4.43
CA ARG A 78 7.27 -2.46 -5.25
C ARG A 78 6.28 -2.82 -6.36
N ARG A 79 6.53 -3.92 -7.07
CA ARG A 79 5.63 -4.37 -8.14
C ARG A 79 4.24 -4.73 -7.62
N GLN A 80 4.15 -5.37 -6.45
CA GLN A 80 2.86 -5.65 -5.80
C GLN A 80 2.12 -4.38 -5.42
N GLN A 81 2.82 -3.36 -4.91
CA GLN A 81 2.21 -2.07 -4.61
C GLN A 81 1.67 -1.37 -5.87
N GLU A 82 2.43 -1.38 -6.97
CA GLU A 82 1.97 -0.84 -8.26
C GLU A 82 0.70 -1.54 -8.75
N VAL A 83 0.68 -2.88 -8.70
CA VAL A 83 -0.50 -3.66 -9.11
C VAL A 83 -1.71 -3.34 -8.22
N ARG A 84 -1.53 -3.23 -6.90
CA ARG A 84 -2.62 -2.87 -5.98
C ARG A 84 -3.18 -1.48 -6.25
N LEU A 85 -2.32 -0.49 -6.51
CA LEU A 85 -2.75 0.87 -6.87
C LEU A 85 -3.48 0.90 -8.21
N GLN A 86 -3.02 0.13 -9.18
CA GLN A 86 -3.69 -0.01 -10.47
C GLN A 86 -5.08 -0.64 -10.31
N THR A 87 -5.20 -1.71 -9.52
CA THR A 87 -6.50 -2.35 -9.23
C THR A 87 -7.43 -1.39 -8.48
N LEU A 88 -6.92 -0.63 -7.52
CA LEU A 88 -7.71 0.38 -6.79
C LEU A 88 -8.25 1.45 -7.76
N SER A 89 -7.39 1.99 -8.63
CA SER A 89 -7.81 2.98 -9.64
C SER A 89 -8.83 2.39 -10.61
N GLN A 90 -8.60 1.16 -11.10
CA GLN A 90 -9.50 0.53 -12.05
C GLN A 90 -10.87 0.24 -11.45
N MET A 91 -10.92 -0.17 -10.18
CA MET A 91 -12.17 -0.44 -9.47
C MET A 91 -13.02 0.81 -9.35
N ILE A 92 -12.40 1.96 -9.06
CA ILE A 92 -13.09 3.25 -8.98
C ILE A 92 -13.64 3.65 -10.35
N LEU A 93 -12.84 3.49 -11.41
CA LEU A 93 -13.29 3.77 -12.78
C LEU A 93 -14.43 2.84 -13.19
N ASP A 94 -14.32 1.53 -12.95
CA ASP A 94 -15.36 0.57 -13.25
C ASP A 94 -16.67 0.88 -12.50
N TYR A 95 -16.60 1.39 -11.27
CA TYR A 95 -17.78 1.87 -10.53
C TYR A 95 -18.45 3.06 -11.21
N PHE A 96 -17.69 4.11 -11.57
CA PHE A 96 -18.24 5.30 -12.21
C PHE A 96 -18.67 5.06 -13.68
N GLU A 97 -18.09 4.08 -14.35
CA GLU A 97 -18.55 3.61 -15.67
C GLU A 97 -19.83 2.75 -15.58
N GLY A 98 -20.35 2.47 -14.38
CA GLY A 98 -21.52 1.62 -14.15
C GLY A 98 -21.26 0.12 -14.29
N ARG A 99 -19.99 -0.29 -14.39
CA ARG A 99 -19.56 -1.69 -14.49
C ARG A 99 -19.44 -2.33 -13.09
N PHE A 100 -20.55 -2.29 -12.34
CA PHE A 100 -20.60 -2.66 -10.92
C PHE A 100 -20.07 -4.07 -10.61
N ALA A 101 -20.40 -5.07 -11.43
CA ALA A 101 -19.90 -6.44 -11.24
C ALA A 101 -18.35 -6.53 -11.33
N ARG A 102 -17.72 -5.72 -12.18
CA ARG A 102 -16.25 -5.66 -12.28
C ARG A 102 -15.64 -4.94 -11.08
N ALA A 103 -16.24 -3.83 -10.65
CA ALA A 103 -15.82 -3.13 -9.45
C ALA A 103 -15.88 -4.03 -8.21
N ILE A 104 -16.95 -4.81 -8.04
CA ILE A 104 -17.09 -5.79 -6.95
C ILE A 104 -16.02 -6.88 -7.05
N LYS A 105 -15.78 -7.42 -8.25
CA LYS A 105 -14.76 -8.45 -8.47
C LYS A 105 -13.36 -7.94 -8.10
N GLN A 106 -12.98 -6.75 -8.55
CA GLN A 106 -11.68 -6.15 -8.25
C GLN A 106 -11.56 -5.76 -6.76
N SER A 107 -12.63 -5.27 -6.15
CA SER A 107 -12.69 -5.04 -4.71
C SER A 107 -12.41 -6.31 -3.92
N ASN A 108 -13.08 -7.42 -4.26
CA ASN A 108 -12.89 -8.70 -3.60
C ASN A 108 -11.45 -9.22 -3.77
N GLN A 109 -10.87 -9.09 -4.97
CA GLN A 109 -9.45 -9.41 -5.19
C GLN A 109 -8.51 -8.61 -4.26
N LEU A 110 -8.83 -7.34 -4.03
CA LEU A 110 -8.06 -6.48 -3.14
C LEU A 110 -8.25 -6.86 -1.66
N LYS A 111 -9.48 -7.25 -1.29
CA LYS A 111 -9.83 -7.74 0.06
C LYS A 111 -9.20 -9.08 0.39
N ASP A 112 -9.05 -9.96 -0.58
CA ASP A 112 -8.47 -11.29 -0.40
C ASP A 112 -6.94 -11.27 -0.27
N ASP A 113 -6.28 -10.17 -0.64
CA ASP A 113 -4.84 -9.99 -0.44
C ASP A 113 -4.51 -9.78 1.06
N LEU A 114 -4.10 -10.86 1.72
CA LEU A 114 -3.68 -10.87 3.13
C LEU A 114 -2.60 -9.83 3.46
N GLY A 115 -1.67 -9.62 2.52
CA GLY A 115 -0.58 -8.66 2.69
C GLY A 115 -1.07 -7.21 2.64
N LEU A 116 -2.24 -6.96 2.05
CA LEU A 116 -2.87 -5.64 2.06
C LEU A 116 -3.77 -5.46 3.28
N ARG A 117 -4.51 -6.50 3.69
CA ARG A 117 -5.33 -6.49 4.92
C ARG A 117 -4.54 -6.07 6.16
N GLN A 118 -3.30 -6.54 6.28
CA GLN A 118 -2.42 -6.16 7.39
C GLN A 118 -1.75 -4.79 7.19
N ALA A 119 -1.52 -4.39 5.95
CA ALA A 119 -0.73 -3.19 5.63
C ALA A 119 -1.57 -1.89 5.59
N SER A 120 -2.86 -1.96 5.22
CA SER A 120 -3.68 -0.77 5.03
C SER A 120 -5.17 -1.04 5.27
N ALA A 121 -5.64 -0.79 6.49
CA ALA A 121 -7.07 -0.81 6.81
C ALA A 121 -7.88 0.17 5.94
N GLY A 122 -7.31 1.34 5.60
CA GLY A 122 -7.97 2.34 4.75
C GLY A 122 -8.23 1.86 3.32
N THR A 123 -7.31 1.09 2.72
CA THR A 123 -7.52 0.55 1.37
C THR A 123 -8.63 -0.51 1.37
N ILE A 124 -8.68 -1.35 2.41
CA ILE A 124 -9.75 -2.34 2.58
C ILE A 124 -11.09 -1.66 2.86
N ALA A 125 -11.10 -0.56 3.63
CA ALA A 125 -12.30 0.25 3.83
C ALA A 125 -12.80 0.84 2.51
N ALA A 126 -11.92 1.41 1.68
CA ALA A 126 -12.28 1.91 0.34
C ALA A 126 -12.84 0.81 -0.57
N ALA A 127 -12.24 -0.38 -0.55
CA ALA A 127 -12.74 -1.53 -1.30
C ALA A 127 -14.16 -1.93 -0.84
N ASN A 128 -14.40 -2.04 0.48
CA ASN A 128 -15.73 -2.33 1.01
C ASN A 128 -16.75 -1.21 0.71
N ALA A 129 -16.35 0.06 0.74
CA ALA A 129 -17.20 1.17 0.36
C ALA A 129 -17.67 1.04 -1.11
N ILE A 130 -16.75 0.76 -2.04
CA ILE A 130 -17.12 0.50 -3.44
C ILE A 130 -18.00 -0.74 -3.57
N THR A 131 -17.71 -1.83 -2.86
CA THR A 131 -18.58 -3.01 -2.85
C THR A 131 -19.98 -2.67 -2.38
N ALA A 132 -20.12 -1.92 -1.28
CA ALA A 132 -21.42 -1.52 -0.75
C ALA A 132 -22.20 -0.65 -1.74
N SER A 133 -21.55 0.37 -2.33
CA SER A 133 -22.18 1.26 -3.30
C SER A 133 -22.55 0.54 -4.61
N ALA A 134 -21.67 -0.32 -5.13
CA ALA A 134 -21.93 -1.13 -6.32
C ALA A 134 -23.06 -2.13 -6.09
N ALA A 135 -23.07 -2.80 -4.93
CA ALA A 135 -24.13 -3.72 -4.54
C ALA A 135 -25.48 -3.00 -4.39
N HIS A 136 -25.49 -1.79 -3.79
CA HIS A 136 -26.67 -0.96 -3.72
C HIS A 136 -27.22 -0.62 -5.13
N ALA A 137 -26.34 -0.21 -6.04
CA ALA A 137 -26.72 0.11 -7.42
C ALA A 137 -27.24 -1.12 -8.20
N MET A 138 -26.79 -2.33 -7.85
CA MET A 138 -27.28 -3.60 -8.39
C MET A 138 -28.50 -4.16 -7.66
N HIS A 139 -29.01 -3.47 -6.62
CA HIS A 139 -30.06 -3.94 -5.73
C HIS A 139 -29.74 -5.25 -4.97
N ASP A 140 -28.45 -5.58 -4.82
CA ASP A 140 -27.97 -6.71 -4.01
C ASP A 140 -27.85 -6.29 -2.54
N ARG A 141 -28.97 -6.37 -1.81
CA ARG A 141 -29.05 -5.99 -0.40
C ARG A 141 -28.16 -6.85 0.52
N PRO A 142 -28.13 -8.19 0.40
CA PRO A 142 -27.26 -9.02 1.23
C PRO A 142 -25.78 -8.63 1.12
N LEU A 143 -25.29 -8.44 -0.11
CA LEU A 143 -23.90 -8.05 -0.33
C LEU A 143 -23.62 -6.64 0.22
N ARG A 144 -24.52 -5.69 -0.03
CA ARG A 144 -24.43 -4.32 0.50
C ARG A 144 -24.31 -4.31 2.03
N ASP A 145 -25.21 -5.01 2.70
CA ASP A 145 -25.28 -4.99 4.17
C ASP A 145 -24.04 -5.68 4.77
N SER A 146 -23.56 -6.77 4.15
CA SER A 146 -22.31 -7.42 4.57
C SER A 146 -21.08 -6.52 4.43
N ALA A 147 -21.03 -5.69 3.38
CA ALA A 147 -19.93 -4.75 3.15
C ALA A 147 -19.93 -3.58 4.14
N ILE A 148 -21.12 -3.10 4.54
CA ILE A 148 -21.27 -2.09 5.60
C ILE A 148 -20.87 -2.67 6.96
N GLU A 149 -21.23 -3.92 7.24
CA GLU A 149 -20.82 -4.60 8.48
C GLU A 149 -19.29 -4.74 8.56
N GLU A 150 -18.64 -5.16 7.46
CA GLU A 150 -17.18 -5.25 7.38
C GLU A 150 -16.52 -3.87 7.59
N LEU A 151 -17.08 -2.81 7.00
CA LEU A 151 -16.63 -1.43 7.22
C LEU A 151 -16.69 -1.03 8.70
N ASN A 152 -17.80 -1.33 9.38
CA ASN A 152 -17.97 -1.05 10.80
C ASN A 152 -16.96 -1.85 11.64
N ARG A 153 -16.65 -3.10 11.27
CA ARG A 153 -15.63 -3.91 11.97
C ARG A 153 -14.22 -3.33 11.83
N LEU A 154 -13.84 -2.87 10.64
CA LEU A 154 -12.54 -2.22 10.40
C LEU A 154 -12.39 -0.92 11.22
N ALA A 155 -13.49 -0.21 11.42
CA ALA A 155 -13.55 1.00 12.21
C ALA A 155 -13.48 0.77 13.73
N VAL A 156 -13.43 -0.47 14.24
CA VAL A 156 -13.21 -0.73 15.68
C VAL A 156 -11.72 -0.99 15.97
N GLY A 157 -10.96 -1.50 14.99
CA GLY A 157 -9.57 -1.95 15.18
C GLY A 157 -8.45 -0.98 14.75
N SER A 158 -8.79 0.24 14.31
CA SER A 158 -7.81 1.19 13.74
C SER A 158 -7.14 2.11 14.80
N SER A 159 -6.34 3.09 14.39
CA SER A 159 -5.91 4.19 15.29
C SER A 159 -7.02 5.25 15.46
N LYS A 160 -7.10 5.97 16.59
CA LYS A 160 -8.21 6.92 16.91
C LYS A 160 -8.63 7.85 15.77
N ASP A 161 -7.68 8.37 14.99
CA ASP A 161 -7.98 9.28 13.87
C ASP A 161 -8.52 8.51 12.64
N GLN A 162 -7.90 7.37 12.30
CA GLN A 162 -8.37 6.51 11.19
C GLN A 162 -9.70 5.81 11.51
N LEU A 163 -9.98 5.52 12.78
CA LEU A 163 -11.29 5.05 13.25
C LEU A 163 -12.38 6.03 12.87
N ALA A 164 -12.13 7.32 13.12
CA ALA A 164 -13.12 8.37 12.91
C ALA A 164 -13.49 8.48 11.43
N ASP A 165 -12.50 8.37 10.54
CA ASP A 165 -12.72 8.47 9.10
C ASP A 165 -13.47 7.24 8.54
N GLN A 166 -13.09 6.03 8.93
CA GLN A 166 -13.71 4.79 8.42
C GLN A 166 -15.15 4.61 8.95
N ALA A 167 -15.38 4.87 10.24
CA ALA A 167 -16.73 4.85 10.82
C ALA A 167 -17.63 5.89 10.16
N ALA A 168 -17.08 7.06 9.81
CA ALA A 168 -17.83 8.09 9.10
C ALA A 168 -18.25 7.64 7.70
N VAL A 169 -17.37 6.97 6.94
CA VAL A 169 -17.72 6.43 5.62
C VAL A 169 -18.87 5.42 5.73
N ALA A 170 -18.82 4.50 6.70
CA ALA A 170 -19.89 3.52 6.90
C ALA A 170 -21.24 4.18 7.22
N ALA A 171 -21.24 5.14 8.14
CA ALA A 171 -22.43 5.90 8.54
C ALA A 171 -23.01 6.74 7.39
N LEU A 172 -22.16 7.38 6.58
CA LEU A 172 -22.60 8.15 5.41
C LEU A 172 -23.25 7.26 4.34
N LEU A 173 -22.63 6.12 4.02
CA LEU A 173 -23.20 5.16 3.06
C LEU A 173 -24.51 4.56 3.56
N ALA A 174 -24.57 4.16 4.84
CA ALA A 174 -25.80 3.65 5.42
C ALA A 174 -26.93 4.68 5.38
N ALA A 175 -26.63 5.95 5.64
CA ALA A 175 -27.59 7.04 5.55
C ALA A 175 -28.05 7.29 4.10
N GLU A 176 -27.13 7.27 3.14
CA GLU A 176 -27.45 7.42 1.71
C GLU A 176 -28.37 6.30 1.22
N PHE A 177 -28.05 5.04 1.55
CA PHE A 177 -28.90 3.90 1.18
C PHE A 177 -30.27 3.95 1.84
N ALA A 178 -30.36 4.39 3.10
CA ALA A 178 -31.63 4.57 3.80
C ALA A 178 -32.48 5.70 3.16
N LEU A 179 -31.85 6.79 2.72
CA LEU A 179 -32.53 7.87 2.02
C LEU A 179 -33.11 7.42 0.68
N ASP A 180 -32.36 6.63 -0.09
CA ASP A 180 -32.82 6.11 -1.37
C ASP A 180 -33.98 5.13 -1.20
N GLU A 181 -34.02 4.41 -0.07
CA GLU A 181 -35.15 3.55 0.33
C GLU A 181 -36.32 4.31 1.00
N ARG A 182 -36.30 5.65 1.03
CA ARG A 182 -37.28 6.52 1.72
C ARG A 182 -37.41 6.27 3.23
N LYS A 183 -36.35 5.77 3.87
CA LYS A 183 -36.29 5.51 5.31
C LYS A 183 -35.58 6.66 6.03
N GLY A 184 -36.18 7.86 5.97
CA GLY A 184 -35.59 9.08 6.52
C GLY A 184 -35.19 8.97 8.00
N GLN A 185 -35.99 8.30 8.83
CA GLN A 185 -35.66 8.10 10.25
C GLN A 185 -34.40 7.24 10.44
N GLN A 186 -34.22 6.18 9.64
CA GLN A 186 -33.03 5.33 9.69
C GLN A 186 -31.79 6.10 9.23
N ALA A 187 -31.94 6.96 8.22
CA ALA A 187 -30.86 7.85 7.78
C ALA A 187 -30.41 8.82 8.89
N LEU A 188 -31.36 9.42 9.63
CA LEU A 188 -31.03 10.28 10.78
C LEU A 188 -30.30 9.51 11.89
N MET A 189 -30.73 8.28 12.19
CA MET A 189 -30.06 7.42 13.17
C MET A 189 -28.63 7.10 12.74
N ALA A 190 -28.41 6.79 11.47
CA ALA A 190 -27.07 6.53 10.94
C ALA A 190 -26.16 7.77 10.99
N LEU A 191 -26.70 8.97 10.77
CA LEU A 191 -25.95 10.23 10.79
C LEU A 191 -25.67 10.77 12.21
N ALA A 192 -26.41 10.33 13.22
CA ALA A 192 -26.33 10.87 14.59
C ALA A 192 -24.90 10.91 15.19
N PRO A 193 -24.03 9.90 15.00
CA PRO A 193 -22.65 9.95 15.48
C PRO A 193 -21.81 11.05 14.82
N LEU A 194 -22.13 11.41 13.57
CA LEU A 194 -21.40 12.41 12.79
C LEU A 194 -21.85 13.83 13.08
N THR A 195 -23.13 14.02 13.38
CA THR A 195 -23.69 15.34 13.71
C THR A 195 -23.28 15.82 15.09
N GLN A 196 -23.10 14.91 16.06
CA GLN A 196 -22.61 15.24 17.41
C GLN A 196 -21.15 15.71 17.39
N LYS A 197 -20.35 15.08 16.53
CA LYS A 197 -18.90 15.31 16.46
C LYS A 197 -18.57 16.43 15.48
N GLU A 198 -19.19 17.61 15.64
CA GLU A 198 -18.94 18.84 14.85
C GLU A 198 -18.53 18.57 13.39
N SER A 199 -19.20 17.65 12.68
CA SER A 199 -18.78 17.28 11.33
C SER A 199 -19.13 18.45 10.41
N ARG A 200 -18.13 19.31 10.19
CA ARG A 200 -18.18 20.48 9.32
C ARG A 200 -18.28 20.08 7.84
N GLN A 201 -18.45 18.78 7.53
CA GLN A 201 -18.49 18.28 6.18
C GLN A 201 -19.84 18.60 5.54
N VAL A 202 -19.77 19.28 4.40
CA VAL A 202 -20.93 19.69 3.61
C VAL A 202 -21.79 18.49 3.21
N HIS A 203 -21.18 17.34 2.91
CA HIS A 203 -21.92 16.15 2.47
C HIS A 203 -22.84 15.60 3.57
N THR A 204 -22.35 15.45 4.81
CA THR A 204 -23.14 15.05 5.98
C THR A 204 -24.35 15.97 6.17
N MET A 205 -24.15 17.28 6.04
CA MET A 205 -25.22 18.27 6.16
C MET A 205 -26.27 18.14 5.04
N ARG A 206 -25.86 17.83 3.80
CA ARG A 206 -26.81 17.59 2.69
C ARG A 206 -27.64 16.32 2.93
N LEU A 207 -27.02 15.24 3.42
CA LEU A 207 -27.74 14.01 3.75
C LEU A 207 -28.71 14.26 4.92
N ALA A 208 -28.28 14.96 5.96
CA ALA A 208 -29.14 15.33 7.09
C ALA A 208 -30.31 16.22 6.66
N LEU A 209 -30.09 17.16 5.74
CA LEU A 209 -31.15 17.98 5.14
C LEU A 209 -32.20 17.09 4.43
N ARG A 210 -31.75 16.20 3.54
CA ARG A 210 -32.63 15.24 2.82
C ARG A 210 -33.38 14.34 3.79
N ALA A 211 -32.73 13.88 4.86
CA ALA A 211 -33.33 13.00 5.86
C ALA A 211 -34.42 13.71 6.66
N ASN A 212 -34.16 14.94 7.13
CA ASN A 212 -35.17 15.73 7.84
C ASN A 212 -36.35 16.13 6.93
N GLN A 213 -36.12 16.33 5.62
CA GLN A 213 -37.21 16.53 4.65
C GLN A 213 -38.10 15.30 4.50
N GLN A 214 -37.52 14.09 4.43
CA GLN A 214 -38.31 12.86 4.36
C GLN A 214 -39.13 12.59 5.62
N VAL A 215 -38.63 13.01 6.79
CA VAL A 215 -39.31 12.85 8.09
C VAL A 215 -40.33 13.96 8.36
N GLY A 216 -40.20 15.13 7.72
CA GLY A 216 -41.07 16.29 7.93
C GLY A 216 -40.63 17.23 9.06
N ASN A 217 -39.36 17.18 9.47
CA ASN A 217 -38.80 18.05 10.53
C ASN A 217 -38.38 19.42 9.95
N TRP A 218 -39.36 20.29 9.64
CA TRP A 218 -39.13 21.55 8.94
C TRP A 218 -38.24 22.55 9.70
N ASP A 219 -38.31 22.59 11.03
CA ASP A 219 -37.45 23.47 11.84
C ASP A 219 -35.96 23.17 11.61
N GLU A 220 -35.62 21.89 11.58
CA GLU A 220 -34.26 21.41 11.39
C GLU A 220 -33.80 21.58 9.93
N VAL A 221 -34.72 21.41 8.97
CA VAL A 221 -34.47 21.71 7.54
C VAL A 221 -34.06 23.17 7.37
N LEU A 222 -34.81 24.12 7.95
CA LEU A 222 -34.49 25.55 7.87
C LEU A 222 -33.18 25.91 8.56
N ARG A 223 -32.86 25.25 9.69
CA ARG A 223 -31.59 25.42 10.39
C ARG A 223 -30.42 24.96 9.52
N ILE A 224 -30.47 23.74 8.97
CA ILE A 224 -29.41 23.17 8.14
C ILE A 224 -29.26 23.92 6.81
N ALA A 225 -30.37 24.30 6.17
CA ALA A 225 -30.35 25.06 4.92
C ALA A 225 -29.62 26.41 5.07
N ARG A 226 -29.89 27.15 6.16
CA ARG A 226 -29.18 28.40 6.47
C ARG A 226 -27.67 28.18 6.66
N LEU A 227 -27.28 27.11 7.37
CA LEU A 227 -25.87 26.78 7.56
C LEU A 227 -25.17 26.42 6.24
N LEU A 228 -25.84 25.69 5.35
CA LEU A 228 -25.31 25.36 4.03
C LEU A 228 -25.21 26.58 3.10
N MET A 229 -26.17 27.51 3.18
CA MET A 229 -26.16 28.75 2.42
C MET A 229 -24.99 29.65 2.85
N ASN A 230 -24.76 29.81 4.16
CA ASN A 230 -23.62 30.59 4.69
C ASN A 230 -22.26 30.05 4.18
N ARG A 231 -22.20 28.75 3.87
CA ARG A 231 -20.98 28.08 3.37
C ARG A 231 -20.89 28.03 1.84
N LYS A 232 -21.80 28.69 1.11
CA LYS A 232 -21.91 28.61 -0.36
C LYS A 232 -22.01 27.16 -0.89
N ALA A 233 -22.51 26.24 -0.06
CA ALA A 233 -22.55 24.82 -0.35
C ALA A 233 -23.85 24.37 -1.06
N ILE A 234 -24.78 25.31 -1.27
CA ILE A 234 -26.02 25.17 -2.04
C ILE A 234 -26.14 26.38 -2.97
N THR A 235 -26.53 26.14 -4.22
CA THR A 235 -26.85 27.20 -5.19
C THR A 235 -28.11 27.93 -4.77
N PRO A 236 -28.16 29.28 -4.81
CA PRO A 236 -29.32 30.07 -4.37
C PRO A 236 -30.66 29.67 -5.01
N THR A 237 -30.67 29.02 -6.18
CA THR A 237 -31.87 28.48 -6.83
C THR A 237 -32.55 27.36 -6.03
N VAL A 238 -31.78 26.49 -5.38
CA VAL A 238 -32.32 25.43 -4.50
C VAL A 238 -32.78 26.02 -3.17
N ALA A 239 -32.20 27.14 -2.73
CA ALA A 239 -32.60 27.82 -1.50
C ALA A 239 -33.99 28.51 -1.60
N ILE A 240 -34.44 28.87 -2.81
CA ILE A 240 -35.75 29.50 -3.04
C ILE A 240 -36.91 28.53 -2.72
N HIS A 241 -36.71 27.22 -2.84
CA HIS A 241 -37.71 26.21 -2.45
C HIS A 241 -37.93 26.10 -0.93
N TYR A 242 -37.15 26.81 -0.11
CA TYR A 242 -37.23 26.78 1.35
C TYR A 242 -37.57 28.15 1.98
N LYS A 243 -38.03 29.11 1.18
CA LYS A 243 -38.69 30.33 1.66
C LYS A 243 -40.19 30.12 1.68
#